data_AF-A0A8J4E9F9-F1
#
_entry.id   AF-A0A8J4E9F9-F1
#
_cell.length_a   1.000
_cell.length_b   1.000
_cell.length_c   1.000
_cell.angle_alpha   90.00
_cell.angle_beta   90.00
_cell.angle_gamma   90.00
#
_symmetry.space_group_name_H-M   'P 1'
#
loop_
_entity.id
_entity.type
_entity.pdbx_description
1 polymer ?
#
loop_
_entity_poly.entity_id
_entity_poly.type
_entity_poly.pdbx_seq_one_letter_code
_entity_poly.pdbx_strand_id
1 'polypeptide(L)'
;MTTPNHWRPMSPDEVRRMPLRETGLGRRGYRPEDVDHMRSQVAEELERWGRAYADAQNEIQRLRDYYRSRGIDTEHGRPAQADAVPAEAVAVMARAQAYADQLIAEAQAQARHVQADARTQGESIVSQARRDADRAGQAYRQRAGESYSPDREETERLTAWARSILATMQAVQHQLGATAEAFSLELNKLGPAQTAGHNGGVSARVPAPPRESPFG
;
A
#
# COMPACT_ATOMS: atom_id res chain seq x y z
N MET A 1 -12.55 36.16 -21.48
CA MET A 1 -12.93 35.71 -20.13
C MET A 1 -13.02 34.20 -20.17
N THR A 2 -12.06 33.50 -19.54
CA THR A 2 -11.89 32.04 -19.65
C THR A 2 -12.53 31.38 -18.44
N THR A 3 -13.48 30.48 -18.65
CA THR A 3 -14.19 29.72 -17.61
C THR A 3 -13.24 28.82 -16.81
N PRO A 4 -13.39 28.71 -15.47
CA PRO A 4 -12.62 27.77 -14.68
C PRO A 4 -13.01 26.34 -15.09
N ASN A 5 -12.02 25.55 -15.50
CA ASN A 5 -12.18 24.15 -15.85
C ASN A 5 -12.52 23.36 -14.58
N HIS A 6 -13.81 23.09 -14.36
CA HIS A 6 -14.23 22.21 -13.28
C HIS A 6 -13.84 20.79 -13.67
N TRP A 7 -12.86 20.24 -12.97
CA TRP A 7 -12.47 18.85 -13.14
C TRP A 7 -13.66 17.96 -12.78
N ARG A 8 -14.32 17.40 -13.79
CA ARG A 8 -15.35 16.39 -13.61
C ARG A 8 -14.68 15.02 -13.70
N PRO A 9 -14.70 14.20 -12.63
CA PRO A 9 -14.18 12.85 -12.70
C PRO A 9 -14.97 12.04 -13.74
N MET A 10 -14.24 11.33 -14.59
CA MET A 10 -14.79 10.51 -15.68
C MET A 10 -15.40 9.23 -15.09
N SER A 11 -16.59 8.85 -15.57
CA SER A 11 -17.20 7.57 -15.21
C SER A 11 -16.48 6.39 -15.89
N PRO A 12 -16.57 5.18 -15.32
CA PRO A 12 -15.99 3.98 -15.95
C PRO A 12 -16.43 3.78 -17.41
N ASP A 13 -17.71 4.03 -17.69
CA ASP A 13 -18.28 3.95 -19.03
C ASP A 13 -17.69 4.99 -19.99
N GLU A 14 -17.43 6.20 -19.51
CA GLU A 14 -16.80 7.26 -20.29
C GLU A 14 -15.33 6.93 -20.59
N VAL A 15 -14.61 6.29 -19.66
CA VAL A 15 -13.23 5.81 -19.88
C VAL A 15 -13.20 4.75 -20.98
N ARG A 16 -14.12 3.79 -20.95
CA ARG A 16 -14.21 2.72 -21.96
C ARG A 16 -14.50 3.26 -23.36
N ARG A 17 -15.26 4.35 -23.48
CA ARG A 17 -15.76 4.89 -24.76
C ARG A 17 -14.99 6.11 -25.26
N MET A 18 -14.02 6.59 -24.50
CA MET A 18 -13.27 7.79 -24.86
C MET A 18 -12.60 7.58 -26.23
N PRO A 19 -12.70 8.50 -27.20
CA PRO A 19 -11.93 8.39 -28.43
C PRO A 19 -10.50 8.87 -28.19
N LEU A 20 -9.50 8.02 -28.45
CA LEU A 20 -8.10 8.45 -28.52
C LEU A 20 -7.75 8.75 -29.97
N ARG A 21 -7.03 9.85 -30.21
CA ARG A 21 -6.61 10.22 -31.55
C ARG A 21 -5.48 9.30 -31.99
N GLU A 22 -5.64 8.65 -33.13
CA GLU A 22 -4.56 7.89 -33.76
C GLU A 22 -3.42 8.84 -34.16
N THR A 23 -2.19 8.32 -34.09
CA THR A 23 -1.01 9.12 -34.44
C THR A 23 -0.91 9.23 -35.96
N GLY A 24 -0.74 10.44 -36.49
CA GLY A 24 -0.62 10.68 -37.92
C GLY A 24 0.53 9.90 -38.59
N LEU A 25 0.36 9.59 -39.88
CA LEU A 25 1.28 8.79 -40.70
C LEU A 25 2.75 9.19 -40.45
N GLY A 26 3.58 8.23 -40.02
CA GLY A 26 5.03 8.40 -39.86
C GLY A 26 5.54 8.61 -38.43
N ARG A 27 4.69 8.60 -37.40
CA ARG A 27 5.10 8.60 -35.98
C ARG A 27 4.71 7.28 -35.30
N ARG A 28 5.60 6.72 -34.47
CA ARG A 28 5.27 5.54 -33.62
C ARG A 28 4.25 5.95 -32.56
N GLY A 29 3.02 5.46 -32.70
CA GLY A 29 1.98 5.55 -31.67
C GLY A 29 2.00 4.36 -30.72
N TYR A 30 1.17 4.43 -29.67
CA TYR A 30 0.87 3.28 -28.82
C TYR A 30 0.08 2.23 -29.63
N ARG A 31 0.26 0.95 -29.28
CA ARG A 31 -0.50 -0.14 -29.89
C ARG A 31 -1.96 -0.06 -29.42
N PRO A 32 -2.94 -0.10 -30.33
CA PRO A 32 -4.36 -0.02 -29.98
C PRO A 32 -4.78 -1.08 -28.95
N GLU A 33 -4.27 -2.30 -29.06
CA GLU A 33 -4.62 -3.43 -28.21
C GLU A 33 -4.15 -3.22 -26.76
N ASP A 34 -2.92 -2.70 -26.58
CA ASP A 34 -2.37 -2.40 -25.25
C ASP A 34 -3.14 -1.24 -24.58
N VAL A 35 -3.58 -0.27 -25.39
CA VAL A 35 -4.37 0.87 -24.94
C VAL A 35 -5.78 0.44 -24.52
N ASP A 36 -6.41 -0.46 -25.28
CA ASP A 36 -7.74 -0.98 -24.95
C ASP A 36 -7.73 -1.87 -23.71
N HIS A 37 -6.68 -2.67 -23.52
CA HIS A 37 -6.47 -3.42 -22.28
C HIS A 37 -6.31 -2.49 -21.07
N MET A 38 -5.46 -1.46 -21.19
CA MET A 38 -5.26 -0.49 -20.11
C MET A 38 -6.54 0.26 -19.78
N ARG A 39 -7.36 0.64 -20.78
CA ARG A 39 -8.67 1.27 -20.58
C ARG A 39 -9.63 0.40 -19.81
N SER A 40 -9.66 -0.89 -20.13
CA SER A 40 -10.52 -1.85 -19.44
C SER A 40 -10.11 -2.00 -17.98
N GLN A 41 -8.80 -2.11 -17.70
CA GLN A 41 -8.28 -2.16 -16.33
C GLN A 41 -8.61 -0.90 -15.53
N VAL A 42 -8.39 0.29 -16.11
CA VAL A 42 -8.70 1.56 -15.45
C VAL A 42 -10.20 1.69 -15.18
N ALA A 43 -11.06 1.28 -16.12
CA ALA A 43 -12.51 1.31 -15.91
C ALA A 43 -12.97 0.37 -14.78
N GLU A 44 -12.43 -0.85 -14.71
CA GLU A 44 -12.70 -1.79 -13.63
C GLU A 44 -12.24 -1.24 -12.27
N GLU A 45 -11.09 -0.58 -12.25
CA GLU A 45 -10.57 0.03 -11.04
C GLU A 45 -11.45 1.21 -10.59
N LEU A 46 -11.88 2.09 -11.51
CA LEU A 46 -12.83 3.15 -11.21
C LEU A 46 -14.18 2.61 -10.71
N GLU A 47 -14.67 1.49 -11.23
CA GLU A 47 -15.89 0.85 -10.71
C GLU A 47 -15.71 0.37 -9.28
N ARG A 48 -14.56 -0.26 -8.99
CA ARG A 48 -14.22 -0.71 -7.64
C ARG A 48 -14.14 0.48 -6.67
N TRP A 49 -13.46 1.55 -7.05
CA TRP A 49 -13.39 2.78 -6.26
C TRP A 49 -14.74 3.46 -6.10
N GLY A 50 -15.56 3.49 -7.15
CA GLY A 50 -16.91 4.04 -7.12
C GLY A 50 -17.82 3.33 -6.12
N ARG A 51 -17.76 2.00 -6.05
CA ARG A 51 -18.50 1.20 -5.05
C ARG A 51 -18.03 1.51 -3.64
N ALA A 52 -16.72 1.51 -3.40
CA ALA A 52 -16.16 1.83 -2.09
C ALA A 52 -16.52 3.25 -1.63
N TYR A 53 -16.53 4.21 -2.56
CA TYR A 53 -16.93 5.59 -2.28
C TYR A 53 -18.43 5.69 -1.96
N ALA A 54 -19.29 4.99 -2.70
CA ALA A 54 -20.72 4.95 -2.42
C ALA A 54 -21.01 4.34 -1.05
N ASP A 55 -20.35 3.24 -0.69
CA ASP A 55 -20.48 2.61 0.62
C ASP A 55 -20.04 3.54 1.75
N ALA A 56 -18.92 4.26 1.56
CA ALA A 56 -18.45 5.25 2.51
C ALA A 56 -19.42 6.43 2.67
N GLN A 57 -19.99 6.95 1.57
CA GLN A 57 -21.00 8.01 1.63
C GLN A 57 -22.28 7.55 2.32
N ASN A 58 -22.72 6.31 2.08
CA ASN A 58 -23.88 5.73 2.74
C ASN A 58 -23.67 5.63 4.26
N GLU A 59 -22.48 5.22 4.70
CA GLU A 59 -22.16 5.16 6.14
C GLU A 59 -22.06 6.56 6.76
N ILE A 60 -21.45 7.53 6.07
CA ILE A 60 -21.44 8.94 6.51
C ILE A 60 -22.86 9.47 6.65
N GLN A 61 -23.73 9.19 5.67
CA GLN A 61 -25.12 9.64 5.68
C GLN A 61 -25.89 8.99 6.83
N ARG A 62 -25.72 7.68 7.03
CA ARG A 62 -26.29 6.94 8.15
C ARG A 62 -25.86 7.52 9.50
N LEU A 63 -24.58 7.84 9.67
CA LEU A 63 -24.04 8.47 10.88
C LEU A 63 -24.65 9.86 11.09
N ARG A 64 -24.73 10.68 10.03
CA ARG A 64 -25.36 12.02 10.10
C ARG A 64 -26.83 11.94 10.51
N ASP A 65 -27.59 11.03 9.90
CA ASP A 65 -29.01 10.86 10.22
C ASP A 65 -29.21 10.30 11.62
N TYR A 66 -28.30 9.43 12.07
CA TYR A 66 -28.26 8.97 13.44
C TYR A 66 -28.04 10.14 14.43
N TYR A 67 -27.04 11.01 14.21
CA TYR A 67 -26.78 12.16 15.10
C TYR A 67 -27.91 13.18 15.07
N ARG A 68 -28.48 13.45 13.89
CA ARG A 68 -29.64 14.32 13.72
C ARG A 68 -30.87 13.79 14.47
N SER A 69 -31.13 12.48 14.41
CA SER A 69 -32.27 11.85 15.09
C SER A 69 -32.15 11.87 16.62
N ARG A 70 -30.94 11.98 17.16
CA ARG A 70 -30.67 12.08 18.60
C ARG A 70 -30.53 13.50 19.12
N GLY A 71 -30.75 14.52 18.28
CA GLY A 71 -30.68 15.93 18.68
C GLY A 71 -29.28 16.40 19.09
N ILE A 72 -28.22 15.67 18.67
CA ILE A 72 -26.84 16.08 18.91
C ILE A 72 -26.42 16.95 17.71
N ASP A 73 -26.62 18.25 17.83
CA ASP A 73 -26.09 19.22 16.86
C ASP A 73 -24.57 19.26 16.97
N THR A 74 -23.88 18.58 16.06
CA THR A 74 -22.41 18.61 15.96
C THR A 74 -21.87 19.99 15.57
N GLU A 75 -22.72 20.92 15.11
CA GLU A 75 -22.33 22.30 14.75
C GLU A 75 -22.31 23.27 15.93
N HIS A 76 -22.99 22.97 17.05
CA HIS A 76 -23.11 23.90 18.18
C HIS A 76 -22.48 23.30 19.45
N GLY A 77 -21.18 23.51 19.61
CA GLY A 77 -20.44 23.07 20.79
C GLY A 77 -20.90 23.75 22.09
N ARG A 78 -21.66 23.04 22.92
CA ARG A 78 -21.48 23.04 24.39
C ARG A 78 -22.21 21.87 25.07
N PRO A 79 -21.64 21.29 26.16
CA PRO A 79 -22.06 20.00 26.68
C PRO A 79 -23.11 20.16 27.78
N ALA A 80 -24.23 19.46 27.63
CA ALA A 80 -25.18 19.22 28.71
C ALA A 80 -25.41 17.71 28.79
N GLN A 81 -24.50 17.01 29.47
CA GLN A 81 -24.61 15.68 30.09
C GLN A 81 -23.23 15.00 30.08
N ALA A 82 -22.39 15.36 31.05
CA ALA A 82 -21.43 14.41 31.59
C ALA A 82 -22.22 13.41 32.44
N ASP A 83 -22.14 12.11 32.11
CA ASP A 83 -22.18 10.96 33.05
C ASP A 83 -22.61 9.60 32.45
N ALA A 84 -22.73 9.48 31.13
CA ALA A 84 -22.70 8.15 30.51
C ALA A 84 -21.80 8.21 29.27
N VAL A 85 -20.75 7.38 29.23
CA VAL A 85 -20.08 7.09 27.97
C VAL A 85 -21.18 6.64 27.01
N PRO A 86 -21.47 7.37 25.92
CA PRO A 86 -22.63 7.09 25.11
C PRO A 86 -22.49 5.66 24.58
N ALA A 87 -23.56 4.86 24.71
CA ALA A 87 -23.55 3.43 24.36
C ALA A 87 -23.02 3.15 22.94
N GLU A 88 -23.08 4.14 22.06
CA GLU A 88 -22.51 4.09 20.73
C GLU A 88 -20.99 4.34 20.66
N ALA A 89 -20.42 5.22 21.50
CA ALA A 89 -18.96 5.30 21.62
C ALA A 89 -18.40 3.96 22.12
N VAL A 90 -19.13 3.28 23.00
CA VAL A 90 -18.82 1.90 23.40
C VAL A 90 -18.93 0.94 22.23
N ALA A 91 -19.96 1.04 21.39
CA ALA A 91 -20.14 0.18 20.21
C ALA A 91 -19.06 0.40 19.13
N VAL A 92 -18.68 1.65 18.85
CA VAL A 92 -17.59 1.98 17.93
C VAL A 92 -16.25 1.52 18.48
N MET A 93 -16.01 1.70 19.78
CA MET A 93 -14.80 1.21 20.44
C MET A 93 -14.72 -0.31 20.42
N ALA A 94 -15.84 -1.01 20.67
CA ALA A 94 -15.91 -2.47 20.57
C ALA A 94 -15.62 -2.96 19.14
N ARG A 95 -16.13 -2.26 18.12
CA ARG A 95 -15.82 -2.56 16.71
C ARG A 95 -14.35 -2.31 16.38
N ALA A 96 -13.77 -1.20 16.86
CA ALA A 96 -12.37 -0.87 16.67
C ALA A 96 -11.44 -1.86 17.39
N GLN A 97 -11.81 -2.31 18.58
CA GLN A 97 -11.09 -3.34 19.33
C GLN A 97 -11.13 -4.68 18.59
N ALA A 98 -12.32 -5.13 18.14
CA ALA A 98 -12.45 -6.35 17.35
C ALA A 98 -11.59 -6.30 16.06
N TYR A 99 -11.54 -5.13 15.41
CA TYR A 99 -10.69 -4.91 14.25
C TYR A 99 -9.19 -4.93 14.61
N ALA A 100 -8.79 -4.32 15.72
CA ALA A 100 -7.42 -4.37 16.21
C ALA A 100 -6.99 -5.80 16.56
N ASP A 101 -7.85 -6.57 17.22
CA ASP A 101 -7.61 -7.97 17.55
C ASP A 101 -7.43 -8.81 16.28
N GLN A 102 -8.25 -8.57 15.25
CA GLN A 102 -8.11 -9.20 13.94
C GLN A 102 -6.76 -8.86 13.29
N LEU A 103 -6.36 -7.58 13.28
CA LEU A 103 -5.09 -7.14 12.73
C LEU A 103 -3.89 -7.77 13.47
N ILE A 104 -3.97 -7.87 14.80
CA ILE A 104 -2.95 -8.53 15.62
C ILE A 104 -2.86 -10.02 15.26
N ALA A 105 -4.00 -10.70 15.13
CA ALA A 105 -4.03 -12.11 14.75
C ALA A 105 -3.41 -12.36 13.36
N GLU A 106 -3.70 -11.50 12.40
CA GLU A 106 -3.12 -11.55 11.05
C GLU A 106 -1.61 -11.30 11.08
N ALA A 107 -1.17 -10.24 11.77
CA ALA A 107 0.25 -9.93 11.92
C ALA A 107 1.02 -11.08 12.61
N GLN A 108 0.43 -11.71 13.63
CA GLN A 108 1.02 -12.87 14.29
C GLN A 108 1.09 -14.09 13.36
N ALA A 109 0.06 -14.34 12.56
CA ALA A 109 0.08 -15.42 11.58
C ALA A 109 1.17 -15.21 10.52
N GLN A 110 1.28 -13.98 9.99
CA GLN A 110 2.32 -13.61 9.04
C GLN A 110 3.73 -13.71 9.66
N ALA A 111 3.92 -13.27 10.90
CA ALA A 111 5.21 -13.39 11.58
C ALA A 111 5.64 -14.85 11.73
N ARG A 112 4.72 -15.75 12.10
CA ARG A 112 4.99 -17.20 12.18
C ARG A 112 5.36 -17.78 10.83
N HIS A 113 4.68 -17.34 9.76
CA HIS A 113 5.00 -17.75 8.40
C HIS A 113 6.42 -17.33 8.01
N VAL A 114 6.77 -16.05 8.19
CA VAL A 114 8.11 -15.54 7.89
C VAL A 114 9.20 -16.27 8.69
N GLN A 115 8.94 -16.59 9.96
CA GLN A 115 9.87 -17.37 10.77
C GLN A 115 10.06 -18.80 10.25
N ALA A 116 8.99 -19.48 9.83
CA ALA A 116 9.05 -20.82 9.24
C ALA A 116 9.80 -20.83 7.90
N ASP A 117 9.56 -19.83 7.05
CA ASP A 117 10.27 -19.64 5.80
C ASP A 117 11.76 -19.40 6.03
N ALA A 118 12.10 -18.48 6.94
CA ALA A 118 13.49 -18.16 7.27
C ALA A 118 14.24 -19.39 7.78
N ARG A 119 13.59 -20.22 8.60
CA ARG A 119 14.16 -21.47 9.08
C ARG A 119 14.42 -22.45 7.94
N THR A 120 13.44 -22.64 7.07
CA THR A 120 13.54 -23.52 5.90
C THR A 120 14.68 -23.07 4.97
N GLN A 121 14.78 -21.76 4.72
CA GLN A 121 15.86 -21.18 3.92
C GLN A 121 17.23 -21.37 4.58
N GLY A 122 17.33 -21.15 5.90
CA GLY A 122 18.57 -21.38 6.65
C GLY A 122 19.05 -22.83 6.58
N GLU A 123 18.13 -23.79 6.75
CA GLU A 123 18.43 -25.22 6.63
C GLU A 123 18.90 -25.57 5.20
N SER A 124 18.26 -25.02 4.17
CA SER A 124 18.66 -25.18 2.78
C SER A 124 20.08 -24.64 2.52
N ILE A 125 20.39 -23.42 3.00
CA ILE A 125 21.71 -22.79 2.88
C ILE A 125 22.80 -23.66 3.53
N VAL A 126 22.57 -24.11 4.76
CA VAL A 126 23.53 -24.98 5.46
C VAL A 126 23.73 -26.29 4.72
N SER A 127 22.66 -26.89 4.20
CA SER A 127 22.74 -28.13 3.41
C SER A 127 23.55 -27.92 2.12
N GLN A 128 23.38 -26.79 1.45
CA GLN A 128 24.09 -26.44 0.24
C GLN A 128 25.58 -26.19 0.51
N ALA A 129 25.88 -25.41 1.55
CA ALA A 129 27.25 -25.11 1.94
C ALA A 129 28.02 -26.39 2.34
N ARG A 130 27.35 -27.37 2.97
CA ARG A 130 27.94 -28.69 3.24
C ARG A 130 28.26 -29.47 1.97
N ARG A 131 27.33 -29.50 1.00
CA ARG A 131 27.57 -30.14 -0.31
C ARG A 131 28.75 -29.51 -1.05
N ASP A 132 28.87 -28.18 -0.99
CA ASP A 132 29.98 -27.47 -1.63
C ASP A 132 31.31 -27.73 -0.94
N ALA A 133 31.32 -27.85 0.40
CA ALA A 133 32.48 -28.31 1.15
C ALA A 133 32.88 -29.73 0.74
N ASP A 134 31.95 -30.69 0.76
CA ASP A 134 32.23 -32.09 0.37
C ASP A 134 32.80 -32.19 -1.05
N ARG A 135 32.23 -31.41 -1.99
CA ARG A 135 32.75 -31.33 -3.37
C ARG A 135 34.17 -30.78 -3.41
N ALA A 136 34.49 -29.76 -2.61
CA ALA A 136 35.84 -29.21 -2.52
C ALA A 136 36.85 -30.24 -1.98
N GLY A 137 36.48 -30.98 -0.94
CA GLY A 137 37.32 -32.07 -0.39
C GLY A 137 37.57 -33.18 -1.41
N GLN A 138 36.52 -33.63 -2.11
CA GLN A 138 36.65 -34.61 -3.20
C GLN A 138 37.56 -34.11 -4.33
N ALA A 139 37.39 -32.86 -4.75
CA ALA A 139 38.21 -32.26 -5.79
C ALA A 139 39.67 -32.10 -5.35
N TYR A 140 39.94 -31.79 -4.07
CA TYR A 140 41.29 -31.80 -3.51
C TYR A 140 41.90 -33.20 -3.56
N ARG A 141 41.19 -34.24 -3.11
CA ARG A 141 41.69 -35.63 -3.16
C ARG A 141 42.08 -36.08 -4.57
N GLN A 142 41.25 -35.75 -5.56
CA GLN A 142 41.53 -36.06 -6.96
C GLN A 142 42.78 -35.35 -7.48
N ARG A 143 43.05 -34.11 -7.03
CA ARG A 143 44.21 -33.32 -7.45
C ARG A 143 45.49 -33.64 -6.69
N ALA A 144 45.38 -34.00 -5.40
CA ALA A 144 46.53 -34.19 -4.52
C ALA A 144 47.27 -35.50 -4.80
N GLY A 145 46.57 -36.56 -5.22
CA GLY A 145 47.17 -37.86 -5.49
C GLY A 145 48.00 -38.36 -4.30
N GLU A 146 49.28 -38.63 -4.53
CA GLU A 146 50.24 -39.06 -3.50
C GLU A 146 50.59 -37.97 -2.48
N SER A 147 50.38 -36.69 -2.81
CA SER A 147 50.60 -35.54 -1.91
C SER A 147 49.39 -35.23 -1.02
N TYR A 148 48.50 -36.20 -0.84
CA TYR A 148 47.31 -36.04 0.00
C TYR A 148 47.68 -35.72 1.46
N SER A 149 47.04 -34.69 2.00
CA SER A 149 47.10 -34.34 3.42
C SER A 149 45.69 -34.11 3.95
N PRO A 150 45.29 -34.78 5.05
CA PRO A 150 43.99 -34.57 5.69
C PRO A 150 43.76 -33.12 6.11
N ASP A 151 44.78 -32.46 6.66
CA ASP A 151 44.69 -31.06 7.11
C ASP A 151 44.41 -30.11 5.95
N ARG A 152 45.07 -30.35 4.79
CA ARG A 152 44.82 -29.59 3.57
C ARG A 152 43.40 -29.81 3.04
N GLU A 153 42.89 -31.04 3.06
CA GLU A 153 41.51 -31.32 2.67
C GLU A 153 40.52 -30.55 3.55
N GLU A 154 40.75 -30.53 4.87
CA GLU A 154 39.88 -29.79 5.80
C GLU A 154 39.92 -28.28 5.53
N THR A 155 41.09 -27.70 5.25
CA THR A 155 41.17 -26.27 4.89
C THR A 155 40.41 -25.94 3.61
N GLU A 156 40.44 -26.81 2.60
CA GLU A 156 39.68 -26.64 1.36
C GLU A 156 38.17 -26.70 1.61
N ARG A 157 37.72 -27.62 2.46
CA ARG A 157 36.32 -27.75 2.88
C ARG A 157 35.83 -26.51 3.63
N LEU A 158 36.57 -26.05 4.64
CA LEU A 158 36.22 -24.85 5.41
C LEU A 158 36.20 -23.59 4.53
N THR A 159 37.14 -23.48 3.59
CA THR A 159 37.18 -22.35 2.66
C THR A 159 35.97 -22.35 1.72
N ALA A 160 35.57 -23.51 1.20
CA ALA A 160 34.38 -23.65 0.37
C ALA A 160 33.10 -23.33 1.15
N TRP A 161 33.00 -23.82 2.38
CA TRP A 161 31.88 -23.52 3.28
C TRP A 161 31.75 -22.02 3.56
N ALA A 162 32.87 -21.36 3.91
CA ALA A 162 32.91 -19.92 4.17
C ALA A 162 32.49 -19.10 2.94
N ARG A 163 32.96 -19.47 1.73
CA ARG A 163 32.55 -18.81 0.47
C ARG A 163 31.04 -18.97 0.23
N SER A 164 30.48 -20.16 0.48
CA SER A 164 29.04 -20.38 0.34
C SER A 164 28.23 -19.49 1.27
N ILE A 165 28.65 -19.36 2.54
CA ILE A 165 27.96 -18.49 3.50
C ILE A 165 28.04 -17.02 3.06
N LEU A 166 29.23 -16.54 2.69
CA LEU A 166 29.42 -15.17 2.23
C LEU A 166 28.55 -14.84 1.00
N ALA A 167 28.48 -15.75 0.03
CA ALA A 167 27.62 -15.60 -1.14
C ALA A 167 26.14 -15.48 -0.75
N THR A 168 25.68 -16.28 0.21
CA THR A 168 24.28 -16.18 0.69
C THR A 168 24.02 -14.87 1.44
N MET A 169 24.96 -14.37 2.24
CA MET A 169 24.84 -13.08 2.90
C MET A 169 24.75 -11.92 1.89
N GLN A 170 25.56 -11.96 0.83
CA GLN A 170 25.52 -10.96 -0.24
C GLN A 170 24.19 -11.00 -1.00
N ALA A 171 23.68 -12.20 -1.29
CA ALA A 171 22.37 -12.36 -1.93
C ALA A 171 21.23 -11.79 -1.06
N VAL A 172 21.25 -12.07 0.25
CA VAL A 172 20.28 -11.52 1.21
C VAL A 172 20.38 -9.99 1.30
N GLN A 173 21.60 -9.43 1.36
CA GLN A 173 21.81 -7.98 1.36
C GLN A 173 21.24 -7.33 0.10
N HIS A 174 21.45 -7.94 -1.07
CA HIS A 174 20.91 -7.45 -2.33
C HIS A 174 19.38 -7.53 -2.35
N GLN A 175 18.79 -8.63 -1.88
CA GLN A 175 17.35 -8.79 -1.79
C GLN A 175 16.72 -7.77 -0.84
N LEU A 176 17.32 -7.54 0.33
CA LEU A 176 16.87 -6.52 1.28
C LEU A 176 16.91 -5.12 0.67
N GLY A 177 17.99 -4.77 -0.03
CA GLY A 177 18.11 -3.52 -0.77
C GLY A 177 16.99 -3.34 -1.81
N ALA A 178 16.76 -4.35 -2.66
CA ALA A 178 15.70 -4.32 -3.66
C ALA A 178 14.30 -4.21 -3.04
N THR A 179 14.03 -4.92 -1.94
CA THR A 179 12.75 -4.82 -1.23
C THR A 179 12.54 -3.44 -0.59
N ALA A 180 13.59 -2.82 -0.05
CA ALA A 180 13.52 -1.48 0.53
C ALA A 180 13.26 -0.41 -0.55
N GLU A 181 13.86 -0.55 -1.73
CA GLU A 181 13.59 0.32 -2.88
C GLU A 181 12.15 0.16 -3.39
N ALA A 182 11.67 -1.07 -3.53
CA ALA A 182 10.27 -1.33 -3.91
C ALA A 182 9.29 -0.73 -2.91
N PHE A 183 9.54 -0.88 -1.61
CA PHE A 183 8.72 -0.27 -0.56
C PHE A 183 8.76 1.27 -0.61
N SER A 184 9.94 1.86 -0.84
CA SER A 184 10.08 3.31 -0.99
C SER A 184 9.32 3.84 -2.21
N LEU A 185 9.31 3.11 -3.32
CA LEU A 185 8.51 3.43 -4.50
C LEU A 185 7.01 3.40 -4.20
N GLU A 186 6.53 2.39 -3.47
CA GLU A 186 5.13 2.31 -3.04
C GLU A 186 4.74 3.45 -2.09
N LEU A 187 5.60 3.78 -1.11
CA LEU A 187 5.38 4.94 -0.24
C LEU A 187 5.33 6.26 -1.02
N ASN A 188 6.17 6.42 -2.03
CA ASN A 188 6.18 7.63 -2.85
C ASN A 188 4.93 7.73 -3.74
N LYS A 189 4.32 6.61 -4.15
CA LYS A 189 3.01 6.61 -4.83
C LYS A 189 1.89 7.14 -3.93
N LEU A 190 2.01 6.97 -2.61
CA LEU A 190 1.05 7.50 -1.62
C LEU A 190 1.32 8.98 -1.25
N GLY A 191 2.50 9.52 -1.59
CA GLY A 191 3.03 10.79 -1.11
C GLY A 191 2.46 12.10 -1.69
N PRO A 192 2.07 12.22 -2.98
CA PRO A 192 1.61 13.50 -3.51
C PRO A 192 0.10 13.61 -3.83
N ALA A 193 -0.73 12.62 -3.50
CA ALA A 193 -2.17 12.66 -3.81
C ALA A 193 -3.07 13.33 -2.74
N GLN A 194 -2.56 13.65 -1.54
CA GLN A 194 -3.40 14.12 -0.41
C GLN A 194 -3.27 15.60 -0.02
N THR A 195 -2.44 16.41 -0.70
CA THR A 195 -2.27 17.85 -0.34
C THR A 195 -2.98 18.84 -1.27
N ALA A 196 -3.61 18.37 -2.36
CA ALA A 196 -4.34 19.23 -3.29
C ALA A 196 -5.86 19.22 -2.99
N GLY A 197 -6.27 19.81 -1.86
CA GLY A 197 -7.72 19.93 -1.61
C GLY A 197 -8.19 20.49 -0.28
N HIS A 198 -7.45 21.39 0.40
CA HIS A 198 -7.98 22.10 1.59
C HIS A 198 -7.47 23.55 1.66
N ASN A 199 -7.76 24.36 0.63
CA ASN A 199 -7.67 25.82 0.74
C ASN A 199 -8.75 26.48 -0.12
N GLY A 200 -9.97 26.54 0.43
CA GLY A 200 -11.08 27.33 -0.08
C GLY A 200 -11.73 28.04 1.08
N GLY A 201 -11.30 29.28 1.31
CA GLY A 201 -11.67 30.09 2.47
C GLY A 201 -13.17 30.36 2.59
N VAL A 202 -13.65 30.30 3.83
CA VAL A 202 -14.95 30.84 4.23
C VAL A 202 -14.87 32.36 4.15
N SER A 203 -15.39 32.95 3.07
CA SER A 203 -15.79 34.35 3.02
C SER A 203 -17.31 34.41 3.21
N ALA A 204 -17.73 34.40 4.47
CA ALA A 204 -19.12 34.66 4.85
C ALA A 204 -19.41 36.14 4.61
N ARG A 205 -20.10 36.46 3.51
CA ARG A 205 -20.64 37.80 3.25
C ARG A 205 -22.01 37.89 3.91
N VAL A 206 -22.06 38.51 5.08
CA VAL A 206 -23.29 38.86 5.82
C VAL A 206 -24.15 39.81 4.96
N PRO A 207 -25.45 39.52 4.72
CA PRO A 207 -26.35 40.50 4.13
C PRO A 207 -26.80 41.53 5.18
N ALA A 208 -26.71 42.82 4.83
CA ALA A 208 -27.11 43.95 5.67
C ALA A 208 -28.64 44.07 5.81
N PRO A 209 -29.17 44.62 6.92
CA PRO A 209 -30.61 44.79 7.14
C PRO A 209 -31.22 45.94 6.30
N PRO A 210 -32.55 45.92 6.07
CA PRO A 210 -33.24 46.91 5.24
C PRO A 210 -33.27 48.29 5.89
N ARG A 211 -33.06 49.34 5.08
CA ARG A 211 -33.20 50.74 5.49
C ARG A 211 -34.66 51.17 5.36
N GLU A 212 -35.31 51.45 6.50
CA GLU A 212 -36.53 52.25 6.54
C GLU A 212 -36.22 53.68 6.06
N SER A 213 -37.07 54.19 5.16
CA SER A 213 -37.03 55.59 4.71
C SER A 213 -38.14 56.37 5.43
N PRO A 214 -37.85 57.54 6.04
CA PRO A 214 -38.88 58.39 6.62
C PRO A 214 -39.25 59.50 5.63
N PHE A 215 -40.52 59.63 5.25
CA PHE A 215 -41.12 60.93 4.88
C PHE A 215 -42.65 60.84 4.98
N GLY A 216 -43.22 61.67 5.85
CA GLY A 216 -44.66 61.80 6.12
C GLY A 216 -44.88 62.34 7.52
#